data_AF-A0A7C3RCN2-F1
#
_entry.id   AF-A0A7C3RCN2-F1
#
_cell.length_a   1.000
_cell.length_b   1.000
_cell.length_c   1.000
_cell.angle_alpha   90.00
_cell.angle_beta   90.00
_cell.angle_gamma   90.00
#
_symmetry.space_group_name_H-M   'P 1'
#
loop_
_entity.id
_entity.type
_entity.pdbx_description
1 polymer ?
#
loop_
_entity_poly.entity_id
_entity_poly.type
_entity_poly.pdbx_seq_one_letter_code
_entity_poly.pdbx_strand_id
1 'polypeptide(L)' 'MSFEEAKEVFDDALQISKLDKRFSYFEERWITVGSTTKHKVLVVANLFFTDEGEEIIRIISARKANKQERQSYEKC' A
#
# COMPACT_ATOMS: atom_id res chain seq x y z
N MET A 1 -2.12 -11.21 -9.27
CA MET A 1 -1.17 -10.37 -8.54
C MET A 1 -0.77 -11.17 -7.34
N SER A 2 0.52 -11.46 -7.21
CA SER A 2 1.08 -12.20 -6.07
C SER A 2 1.36 -11.25 -4.90
N PHE A 3 1.55 -11.80 -3.71
CA PHE A 3 2.01 -11.03 -2.55
C PHE A 3 3.43 -10.47 -2.75
N GLU A 4 4.28 -11.15 -3.52
CA GLU A 4 5.59 -10.61 -3.93
C GLU A 4 5.46 -9.32 -4.75
N GLU A 5 4.57 -9.27 -5.74
CA GLU A 5 4.33 -8.03 -6.50
C GLU A 5 3.79 -6.91 -5.58
N ALA A 6 3.00 -7.25 -4.56
CA ALA A 6 2.50 -6.27 -3.60
C ALA A 6 3.59 -5.75 -2.65
N LYS A 7 4.63 -6.56 -2.36
CA LYS A 7 5.77 -6.14 -1.54
C LYS A 7 6.59 -5.05 -2.24
N GLU A 8 6.77 -5.17 -3.56
CA GLU A 8 7.54 -4.19 -4.35
C GLU A 8 7.00 -2.75 -4.22
N VAL A 9 5.72 -2.59 -3.89
CA VAL A 9 5.11 -1.27 -3.63
C VAL A 9 5.77 -0.56 -2.46
N PHE A 10 6.21 -1.31 -1.44
CA PHE A 10 6.87 -0.75 -0.27
C PHE A 10 8.34 -0.41 -0.52
N ASP A 11 8.93 -0.99 -1.58
CA ASP A 11 10.28 -0.65 -2.05
C ASP A 11 10.28 0.60 -2.97
N ASP A 12 9.09 1.08 -3.39
CA ASP A 12 8.95 2.30 -4.18
C ASP A 12 9.19 3.54 -3.31
N ALA A 13 10.21 4.33 -3.65
CA ALA A 13 10.54 5.58 -2.96
C ALA A 13 9.44 6.64 -3.10
N LEU A 14 8.57 6.54 -4.12
CA LEU A 14 7.46 7.46 -4.35
C LEU A 14 6.13 6.95 -3.79
N GLN A 15 6.14 5.84 -3.04
CA GLN A 15 4.92 5.29 -2.48
C GLN A 15 4.17 6.32 -1.63
N ILE A 16 2.85 6.30 -1.73
CA ILE A 16 1.95 7.17 -0.97
C ILE A 16 1.14 6.28 -0.02
N SER A 17 1.42 6.40 1.27
CA SER A 17 0.68 5.73 2.33
C SER A 17 -0.32 6.68 2.98
N LYS A 18 -1.60 6.28 3.03
CA LYS A 18 -2.68 7.06 3.62
C LYS A 18 -3.46 6.24 4.62
N LEU A 19 -3.66 6.77 5.83
CA LEU A 19 -4.50 6.14 6.84
C LEU A 19 -5.96 6.08 6.36
N ASP A 20 -6.53 4.87 6.36
CA ASP A 20 -7.94 4.63 6.05
C ASP A 20 -8.82 4.94 7.26
N LYS A 21 -9.35 6.16 7.29
CA LYS A 21 -10.28 6.65 8.32
C LYS A 21 -11.74 6.34 8.01
N ARG A 22 -12.05 5.56 6.97
CA ARG A 22 -13.45 5.30 6.56
C ARG A 22 -14.23 4.51 7.60
N PHE A 23 -13.55 3.70 8.40
CA PHE A 23 -14.17 2.93 9.46
C PHE A 23 -13.34 3.04 10.75
N SER A 24 -14.02 2.98 11.88
CA SER A 24 -13.38 2.80 13.19
C SER A 24 -12.94 1.35 13.32
N TYR A 25 -11.89 0.97 12.61
CA TYR A 25 -11.23 -0.31 12.84
C TYR A 25 -10.54 -0.27 14.22
N PHE A 26 -10.52 -1.39 14.95
CA PHE A 26 -9.74 -1.50 16.19
C PHE A 26 -8.22 -1.41 15.95
N GLU A 27 -7.79 -1.45 14.68
CA GLU A 27 -6.40 -1.39 14.22
C GLU A 27 -6.23 -0.29 13.16
N GLU A 28 -5.06 0.36 13.13
CA GLU A 28 -4.74 1.39 12.14
C GLU A 28 -4.51 0.79 10.75
N ARG A 29 -5.51 0.87 9.88
CA ARG A 29 -5.41 0.43 8.48
C ARG A 29 -4.87 1.52 7.58
N TRP A 30 -3.90 1.16 6.77
CA TRP A 30 -3.26 2.03 5.79
C TRP A 30 -3.57 1.54 4.38
N ILE A 31 -3.71 2.50 3.48
CA ILE A 31 -3.79 2.27 2.04
C ILE A 31 -2.53 2.88 1.44
N THR A 32 -1.65 2.01 0.96
CA THR A 32 -0.41 2.36 0.29
C THR A 32 -0.60 2.20 -1.22
N VAL A 33 -0.23 3.23 -1.97
CA VAL A 33 -0.24 3.22 -3.44
C VAL A 33 1.19 3.40 -3.91
N GLY A 34 1.65 2.54 -4.80
CA GLY A 34 2.98 2.66 -5.37
C GLY A 34 3.12 1.86 -6.66
N SER A 35 4.26 2.06 -7.32
CA SER A 35 4.62 1.38 -8.54
C SER A 35 5.51 0.17 -8.25
N THR A 36 5.21 -0.92 -8.93
CA THR A 36 6.09 -2.09 -9.01
C THR A 36 7.24 -1.86 -9.98
N THR A 37 8.25 -2.74 -9.94
CA THR A 37 9.37 -2.77 -10.91
C THR A 37 8.91 -2.90 -12.36
N LYS A 38 7.71 -3.46 -12.58
CA LYS A 38 7.08 -3.63 -13.89
C LYS A 38 6.20 -2.45 -14.30
N HIS A 39 6.36 -1.28 -13.68
CA HIS A 39 5.56 -0.06 -13.91
C HIS A 39 4.04 -0.27 -13.75
N LYS A 40 3.63 -1.21 -12.90
CA LYS A 40 2.22 -1.36 -12.52
C LYS A 40 1.99 -0.63 -11.22
N VAL A 41 1.02 0.28 -11.20
CA VAL A 41 0.54 0.93 -9.98
C VAL A 41 -0.43 -0.01 -9.25
N LEU A 42 -0.11 -0.32 -8.01
CA LEU A 42 -0.92 -1.17 -7.13
C LEU A 42 -1.39 -0.35 -5.93
N VAL A 43 -2.55 -0.76 -5.41
CA VAL A 43 -3.11 -0.26 -4.16
C VAL A 43 -3.10 -1.42 -3.18
N VAL A 44 -2.38 -1.23 -2.09
CA VAL A 44 -2.16 -2.21 -1.02
C VAL A 44 -2.84 -1.70 0.23
N ALA A 45 -3.68 -2.52 0.83
CA ALA A 45 -4.22 -2.28 2.16
C ALA A 45 -3.37 -3.06 3.16
N ASN A 46 -2.75 -2.37 4.10
CA ASN A 46 -1.80 -2.93 5.04
C ASN A 46 -1.97 -2.36 6.45
N LEU A 47 -1.39 -3.05 7.42
CA LEU A 47 -1.24 -2.59 8.80
C LEU A 47 0.24 -2.32 9.03
N PHE A 48 0.54 -1.25 9.75
CA PHE A 48 1.86 -1.02 10.34
C PHE A 48 1.74 -1.26 11.83
N PHE A 49 2.55 -2.15 12.37
CA PHE A 49 2.68 -2.33 13.81
C PHE A 49 4.11 -2.70 14.16
N THR A 50 4.51 -2.40 15.39
CA THR A 50 5.82 -2.76 15.90
C THR A 50 5.66 -3.97 16.82
N ASP A 51 6.40 -5.02 16.55
CA ASP A 51 6.46 -6.22 17.39
C ASP A 51 7.92 -6.49 17.74
N GLU A 52 8.21 -6.64 19.03
CA GLU A 52 9.58 -6.87 19.55
C GLU A 52 10.65 -5.85 19.08
N GLY A 53 10.23 -4.65 18.68
CA GLY A 53 11.12 -3.59 18.17
C GLY A 53 11.36 -3.63 16.66
N GLU A 54 10.75 -4.57 15.94
CA GLU A 54 10.75 -4.63 14.48
C GLU A 54 9.47 -4.01 13.91
N GLU A 55 9.61 -3.24 12.82
CA GLU A 55 8.45 -2.72 12.09
C GLU A 55 7.90 -3.82 11.16
N ILE A 56 6.68 -4.27 11.46
CA ILE A 56 5.99 -5.30 10.70
C ILE A 56 4.90 -4.67 9.84
N ILE A 57 4.99 -4.94 8.54
CA ILE A 57 3.98 -4.58 7.56
C ILE A 57 3.16 -5.82 7.23
N ARG A 58 1.91 -5.87 7.69
CA ARG A 58 0.98 -6.96 7.33
C ARG A 58 0.10 -6.52 6.17
N ILE A 59 0.27 -7.17 5.03
CA ILE A 59 -0.59 -6.97 3.85
C ILE A 59 -1.93 -7.68 4.09
N ILE A 60 -3.02 -6.92 4.13
CA ILE A 60 -4.39 -7.45 4.23
C ILE A 60 -4.92 -7.79 2.83
N SER A 61 -4.78 -6.86 1.90
CA SER A 61 -5.18 -7.06 0.52
C SER A 61 -4.32 -6.22 -0.41
N ALA A 62 -4.23 -6.63 -1.66
CA ALA A 62 -3.68 -5.79 -2.70
C ALA A 62 -4.60 -5.88 -3.92
N ARG A 63 -4.59 -4.83 -4.73
CA ARG A 63 -5.26 -4.82 -6.04
C ARG A 63 -4.55 -3.88 -6.98
N LYS A 64 -4.83 -4.02 -8.27
CA LYS A 64 -4.40 -3.01 -9.25
C LYS A 64 -5.11 -1.69 -8.97
N ALA A 65 -4.37 -0.58 -9.08
CA ALA A 65 -4.96 0.74 -9.07
C ALA A 65 -5.92 0.89 -10.25
N ASN A 66 -7.05 1.53 -10.02
CA ASN A 66 -7.95 1.91 -11.11
C ASN A 66 -7.37 3.11 -11.89
N LYS A 67 -7.94 3.46 -13.03
CA LYS A 67 -7.42 4.56 -13.88
C LYS A 67 -7.34 5.89 -13.14
N GLN A 68 -8.27 6.18 -12.24
CA GLN A 68 -8.29 7.43 -11.46
C GLN A 68 -7.18 7.45 -10.41
N GLU A 69 -7.06 6.39 -9.61
CA GLU A 69 -6.01 6.24 -8.58
C GLU A 69 -4.62 6.29 -9.20
N ARG A 70 -4.44 5.63 -10.36
CA ARG A 70 -3.19 5.68 -11.11
C ARG A 70 -2.85 7.11 -11.55
N GLN A 71 -3.82 7.83 -12.12
CA GLN A 71 -3.59 9.22 -12.52
C GLN A 71 -3.32 10.13 -11.33
N SER A 72 -3.95 9.89 -10.18
CA SER A 72 -3.65 10.64 -8.96
C SER A 72 -2.22 10.38 -8.47
N TYR A 73 -1.76 9.13 -8.54
CA TYR A 73 -0.38 8.76 -8.19
C TYR A 73 0.64 9.40 -9.15
N GLU A 74 0.41 9.32 -10.46
CA GLU A 74 1.30 9.87 -11.49
C GLU A 74 1.33 11.42 -11.55
N LYS A 75 0.40 12.09 -10.86
CA LYS A 75 0.31 13.57 -10.81
C LYS A 75 0.84 14.18 -9.51
N CYS A 76 1.24 13.35 -8.54
CA CYS A 76 1.87 13.80 -7.30
C CYS A 76 3.33 14.19 -7.52
#